data_AF-A0A0D1KDW3-F1
#
_entry.id   AF-A0A0D1KDW3-F1
#
_cell.length_a   1.000
_cell.length_b   1.000
_cell.length_c   1.000
_cell.angle_alpha   90.00
_cell.angle_beta   90.00
_cell.angle_gamma   90.00
#
_symmetry.space_group_name_H-M   'P 1'
#
loop_
_entity.id
_entity.type
_entity.pdbx_description
1 polymer ?
#
loop_
_entity_poly.entity_id
_entity_poly.type
_entity_poly.pdbx_seq_one_letter_code
_entity_poly.pdbx_strand_id
1 'polypeptide(L)'
;MLKSFNDFIYEFVDLKEDGFSLKAERMTYQELLKQKSKIMLKDRHINPSSREELQNQPKFEDYLGPMYNGISDGKTVIRYETRKAYDQCSK
;
A
#
# COMPACT_ATOMS: atom_id res chain seq x y z
N MET A 1 20.56 7.52 -1.56
CA MET A 1 20.10 7.84 -0.19
C MET A 1 18.88 6.97 0.05
N LEU A 2 18.85 6.16 1.11
CA LEU A 2 17.69 5.30 1.39
C LEU A 2 16.49 6.21 1.71
N LYS A 3 15.37 6.08 0.98
CA LYS A 3 14.16 6.87 1.26
C LYS A 3 13.62 6.48 2.63
N SER A 4 13.26 7.48 3.42
CA SER A 4 12.64 7.28 4.74
C SER A 4 11.19 6.85 4.56
N PHE A 5 10.65 6.02 5.46
CA PHE A 5 9.23 5.67 5.44
C PHE A 5 8.30 6.90 5.50
N ASN A 6 8.78 8.04 6.02
CA ASN A 6 8.06 9.31 6.08
C ASN A 6 7.98 10.07 4.74
N ASP A 7 8.76 9.63 3.74
CA ASP A 7 8.77 10.19 2.38
C ASP A 7 7.64 9.62 1.50
N PHE A 8 6.87 8.67 2.06
CA PHE A 8 5.80 7.98 1.37
C PHE A 8 4.41 8.36 1.90
N ILE A 9 3.43 8.29 1.00
CA ILE A 9 2.00 8.22 1.32
C ILE A 9 1.56 6.79 1.07
N TYR A 10 0.91 6.17 2.05
CA TYR A 10 0.40 4.81 1.96
C TYR A 10 -1.08 4.89 1.56
N GLU A 11 -1.40 4.39 0.37
CA GLU A 11 -2.77 4.35 -0.16
C GLU A 11 -3.31 2.92 -0.07
N PHE A 12 -4.34 2.72 0.73
CA PHE A 12 -5.03 1.44 0.85
C PHE A 12 -6.31 1.46 0.03
N VAL A 13 -6.42 0.55 -0.94
CA VAL A 13 -7.57 0.44 -1.84
C VAL A 13 -8.29 -0.88 -1.59
N ASP A 14 -9.61 -0.81 -1.39
CA ASP A 14 -10.47 -1.97 -1.20
C ASP A 14 -11.83 -1.74 -1.86
N LEU A 15 -12.69 -2.76 -1.89
CA LEU A 15 -14.10 -2.60 -2.23
C LEU A 15 -14.88 -2.04 -1.04
N LYS A 16 -15.88 -1.22 -1.33
CA LYS A 16 -16.92 -0.85 -0.38
C LYS A 16 -17.83 -2.06 -0.11
N GLU A 17 -18.67 -1.92 0.91
CA GLU A 17 -19.66 -2.94 1.30
C GLU A 17 -20.63 -3.29 0.17
N ASP A 18 -20.84 -2.39 -0.80
CA ASP A 18 -21.64 -2.66 -1.99
C ASP A 18 -21.01 -3.70 -2.93
N GLY A 19 -19.73 -4.03 -2.77
CA GLY A 19 -18.99 -4.99 -3.59
C GLY A 19 -18.66 -4.50 -5.01
N PHE A 20 -18.98 -3.25 -5.35
CA PHE A 20 -18.78 -2.68 -6.69
C PHE A 20 -17.89 -1.44 -6.69
N SER A 21 -18.08 -0.57 -5.70
CA SER A 21 -17.38 0.71 -5.61
C SER A 21 -16.05 0.54 -4.89
N LEU A 22 -15.03 1.28 -5.34
CA LEU A 22 -13.75 1.33 -4.65
C LEU A 22 -13.80 2.31 -3.46
N LYS A 23 -13.07 1.97 -2.40
CA LYS A 23 -12.70 2.85 -1.30
C LYS A 23 -11.18 2.96 -1.30
N ALA A 24 -10.68 4.19 -1.24
CA ALA A 24 -9.26 4.47 -1.03
C ALA A 24 -9.08 5.29 0.26
N GLU A 25 -8.09 4.92 1.06
CA GLU A 25 -7.67 5.64 2.25
C GLU A 25 -6.19 5.95 2.15
N ARG A 26 -5.80 7.21 2.35
CA ARG A 26 -4.41 7.65 2.34
C ARG A 26 -3.97 8.03 3.74
N MET A 27 -2.76 7.61 4.10
CA MET A 27 -2.18 7.94 5.40
C MET A 27 -0.65 8.07 5.33
N THR A 28 -0.10 8.79 6.29
CA THR A 28 1.34 8.85 6.56
C THR A 28 1.81 7.60 7.29
N TYR A 29 3.13 7.38 7.34
CA TYR A 29 3.69 6.28 8.12
C TYR A 29 3.35 6.38 9.62
N GLN A 30 3.32 7.59 10.19
CA GLN A 30 2.99 7.79 11.60
C GLN A 30 1.54 7.44 11.94
N GLU A 31 0.62 7.70 11.00
CA GLU A 31 -0.78 7.30 11.13
C GLU A 31 -0.95 5.79 10.95
N LEU A 32 -0.24 5.20 9.98
CA LEU A 32 -0.22 3.76 9.76
C LEU A 32 0.22 3.00 11.02
N LEU A 33 1.29 3.45 11.70
CA LEU A 33 1.76 2.83 12.94
C LEU A 33 0.73 2.85 14.08
N LYS A 34 -0.25 3.77 14.04
CA LYS A 34 -1.34 3.86 15.02
C LYS A 34 -2.52 2.93 14.68
N GLN A 35 -2.63 2.45 13.43
CA GLN A 35 -3.71 1.58 13.01
C GLN A 35 -3.47 0.13 13.44
N LYS A 36 -4.02 -0.26 14.59
CA LYS A 36 -3.95 -1.64 15.11
C LYS A 36 -4.63 -2.69 14.22
N SER A 37 -5.52 -2.26 13.32
CA SER A 37 -6.25 -3.14 12.40
C SER A 37 -5.42 -3.59 11.19
N LYS A 38 -4.31 -2.91 10.87
CA LYS A 38 -3.43 -3.30 9.76
C LYS A 38 -2.37 -4.28 10.27
N ILE A 39 -2.50 -5.55 9.91
CA ILE A 39 -1.55 -6.59 10.29
C ILE A 39 -0.34 -6.54 9.35
N MET A 40 0.74 -5.91 9.81
CA MET A 40 2.03 -5.88 9.12
C MET A 40 2.72 -7.23 9.22
N LEU A 41 3.16 -7.75 8.08
CA LEU A 41 3.84 -9.05 8.01
C LEU A 41 5.34 -8.84 8.13
N LYS A 42 5.93 -9.36 9.22
CA LYS A 42 7.36 -9.17 9.53
C LYS A 42 8.31 -10.03 8.68
N ASP A 43 7.87 -11.20 8.22
CA ASP A 43 8.78 -12.25 7.70
C ASP A 43 8.45 -12.80 6.30
N ARG A 44 7.68 -12.07 5.47
CA ARG A 44 7.40 -12.55 4.10
C ARG A 44 8.59 -12.30 3.18
N HIS A 45 9.09 -13.37 2.55
CA HIS A 45 10.12 -13.35 1.50
C HIS A 45 9.92 -12.17 0.53
N ILE A 46 10.93 -11.32 0.42
CA ILE A 46 10.92 -10.15 -0.45
C ILE A 46 11.43 -10.61 -1.79
N ASN A 47 10.54 -10.78 -2.78
CA ASN A 47 11.00 -10.73 -4.16
C ASN A 47 11.44 -9.29 -4.41
N PRO A 48 12.73 -9.03 -4.67
CA PRO A 48 13.22 -7.67 -4.80
C PRO A 48 12.56 -7.04 -6.02
N SER A 49 11.83 -5.95 -5.79
CA SER A 49 11.42 -5.07 -6.88
C SER A 49 12.66 -4.40 -7.46
N SER A 50 12.70 -4.25 -8.79
CA SER A 50 13.69 -3.41 -9.46
C SER A 50 13.50 -1.93 -9.16
N ARG A 51 12.32 -1.52 -8.68
CA ARG A 51 12.04 -0.15 -8.25
C ARG A 51 12.49 0.06 -6.81
N GLU A 52 13.42 0.98 -6.61
CA GLU A 52 13.97 1.32 -5.29
C GLU A 52 12.89 1.71 -4.28
N GLU A 53 11.82 2.41 -4.71
CA GLU A 53 10.72 2.82 -3.83
C GLU A 53 9.94 1.67 -3.21
N LEU A 54 9.96 0.50 -3.85
CA LEU A 54 9.21 -0.68 -3.42
C LEU A 54 10.06 -1.62 -2.57
N GLN A 55 11.36 -1.36 -2.47
CA GLN A 55 12.25 -2.15 -1.62
C GLN A 55 11.96 -1.85 -0.15
N ASN A 56 11.97 -2.90 0.67
CA ASN A 56 11.77 -2.83 2.14
C ASN A 56 10.44 -2.20 2.59
N GLN A 57 9.47 -2.03 1.68
CA GLN A 57 8.13 -1.58 2.05
C GLN A 57 7.40 -2.65 2.88
N PRO A 58 6.55 -2.25 3.83
CA PRO A 58 5.77 -3.20 4.61
C PRO A 58 4.81 -3.99 3.71
N LYS A 59 4.46 -5.20 4.15
CA LYS A 59 3.40 -6.01 3.56
C LYS A 59 2.26 -6.15 4.57
N PHE A 60 1.04 -6.29 4.05
CA PHE A 60 -0.16 -6.47 4.86
C PHE A 60 -0.89 -7.75 4.44
N GLU A 61 -1.58 -8.40 5.37
CA GLU A 61 -2.17 -9.74 5.16
C GLU A 61 -3.17 -9.80 4.00
N ASP A 62 -4.13 -8.86 3.95
CA ASP A 62 -5.23 -8.85 2.99
C ASP A 62 -4.95 -8.08 1.69
N TYR A 63 -3.76 -7.49 1.58
CA TYR A 63 -3.40 -6.64 0.44
C TYR A 63 -2.42 -7.34 -0.48
N LEU A 64 -2.54 -7.03 -1.77
CA LEU A 64 -1.47 -7.26 -2.73
C LEU A 64 -0.22 -6.50 -2.27
N GLY A 65 0.95 -6.99 -2.70
CA GLY A 65 2.23 -6.37 -2.35
C GLY A 65 2.29 -4.88 -2.73
N PRO A 66 3.29 -4.15 -2.22
CA PRO A 66 3.42 -2.71 -2.46
C PRO A 66 3.54 -2.41 -3.96
N MET A 67 2.79 -1.41 -4.43
CA MET A 67 2.82 -0.95 -5.82
C MET A 67 3.07 0.55 -5.91
N TYR A 68 3.88 0.97 -6.88
CA TYR A 68 4.12 2.38 -7.13
C TYR A 68 2.89 3.03 -7.76
N ASN A 69 2.40 4.13 -7.18
CA ASN A 69 1.21 4.82 -7.65
C ASN A 69 1.44 6.33 -7.87
N GLY A 70 2.64 6.71 -8.30
CA GLY A 70 2.97 8.09 -8.64
C GLY A 70 3.47 8.93 -7.47
N ILE A 71 3.27 10.24 -7.60
CA ILE A 71 3.73 11.27 -6.65
C ILE A 71 2.54 12.17 -6.31
N SER A 72 2.37 12.49 -5.02
CA SER A 72 1.39 13.47 -4.52
C SER A 72 2.10 14.38 -3.53
N ASP A 73 2.01 15.70 -3.73
CA ASP A 73 2.61 16.71 -2.85
C ASP A 73 4.10 16.46 -2.56
N GLY A 74 4.85 16.06 -3.60
CA GLY A 74 6.28 15.77 -3.51
C GLY A 74 6.63 14.43 -2.84
N LYS A 75 5.64 13.65 -2.40
CA LYS A 75 5.83 12.33 -1.77
C LYS A 75 5.46 11.20 -2.72
N THR A 76 6.22 10.11 -2.67
CA THR A 76 5.90 8.90 -3.43
C THR A 76 4.65 8.24 -2.83
N VAL A 77 3.69 7.87 -3.67
CA VAL A 77 2.50 7.12 -3.24
C VAL A 77 2.75 5.63 -3.45
N ILE A 78 2.65 4.85 -2.37
CA ILE A 78 2.68 3.38 -2.41
C ILE A 78 1.26 2.87 -2.19
N ARG A 79 0.74 2.17 -3.19
CA ARG A 79 -0.57 1.53 -3.15
C ARG A 79 -0.48 0.12 -2.58
N TYR A 80 -1.44 -0.19 -1.73
CA TYR A 80 -1.79 -1.51 -1.25
C TYR A 80 -3.25 -1.73 -1.62
N GLU A 81 -3.53 -2.63 -2.56
CA GLU A 81 -4.90 -2.91 -2.98
C GLU A 81 -5.28 -4.36 -2.64
N THR A 82 -6.52 -4.61 -2.24
CA THR A 82 -6.98 -5.99 -2.03
C THR A 82 -7.14 -6.69 -3.37
N ARG A 83 -7.07 -8.04 -3.36
CA ARG A 83 -7.29 -8.82 -4.58
C ARG A 83 -8.64 -8.51 -5.22
N LYS A 84 -9.69 -8.33 -4.41
CA LYS A 84 -11.04 -8.01 -4.89
C LYS A 84 -11.11 -6.65 -5.60
N ALA A 85 -10.44 -5.63 -5.06
CA ALA A 85 -10.36 -4.32 -5.69
C ALA A 85 -9.61 -4.38 -7.03
N TYR A 86 -8.49 -5.11 -7.10
CA TYR A 86 -7.74 -5.33 -8.34
C TYR A 86 -8.58 -6.01 -9.41
N ASP A 87 -9.29 -7.09 -9.04
CA ASP A 87 -10.12 -7.86 -9.97
C ASP A 87 -11.32 -7.03 -10.48
N GLN A 88 -11.80 -6.04 -9.70
CA GLN A 88 -12.86 -5.12 -10.13
C GLN A 88 -12.37 -4.10 -11.17
N CYS A 89 -11.13 -3.62 -11.06
CA CYS A 89 -10.52 -2.70 -12.02
C CYS A 89 -10.05 -3.39 -13.31
N SER A 90 -9.91 -4.72 -13.29
CA SER A 90 -9.38 -5.51 -14.40
C SER A 90 -10.47 -6.11 -15.32
N LYS A 91 -11.73 -5.75 -15.08
CA LYS A 91 -12.89 -6.14 -15.91
C LYS A 91 -13.26 -5.01 -16.86
#